data_AF-A0A3E0NI99-F1
#
_entry.id   AF-A0A3E0NI99-F1
#
_cell.length_a   1.000
_cell.length_b   1.000
_cell.length_c   1.000
_cell.angle_alpha   90.00
_cell.angle_beta   90.00
_cell.angle_gamma   90.00
#
_symmetry.space_group_name_H-M   'P 1'
#
loop_
_entity.id
_entity.type
_entity.pdbx_description
1 polymer ?
#
loop_
_entity_poly.entity_id
_entity_poly.type
_entity_poly.pdbx_seq_one_letter_code
_entity_poly.pdbx_strand_id
1 'polypeptide(L)' 'ATGVRMALDCAKQVSGKAGDYQIKGAENLITFNMGGSTTTCASLVVGVGQ' A
#
# COMPACT_ATOMS: atom_id res chain seq x y z
N ALA A 1 11.48 5.43 6.89
CA ALA A 1 11.08 4.76 5.63
C ALA A 1 9.56 4.85 5.43
N THR A 2 9.06 5.88 4.76
CA THR A 2 7.59 6.07 4.56
C THR A 2 7.04 5.14 3.49
N GLY A 3 7.65 5.07 2.30
CA GLY A 3 7.19 4.18 1.23
C GLY A 3 7.10 2.71 1.64
N VAL A 4 8.08 2.20 2.39
CA VAL A 4 8.05 0.81 2.91
C VAL A 4 6.88 0.56 3.87
N ARG A 5 6.55 1.53 4.73
CA ARG A 5 5.39 1.43 5.63
C ARG A 5 4.07 1.48 4.86
N MET A 6 3.99 2.30 3.82
CA MET A 6 2.83 2.33 2.92
C MET A 6 2.64 0.98 2.22
N ALA A 7 3.71 0.39 1.69
CA ALA A 7 3.66 -0.93 1.04
C ALA A 7 3.26 -2.03 2.04
N LEU A 8 3.82 -2.00 3.26
CA LEU A 8 3.43 -2.92 4.33
C LEU A 8 1.94 -2.79 4.71
N ASP A 9 1.43 -1.56 4.74
CA ASP A 9 0.02 -1.31 5.03
C ASP A 9 -0.88 -1.89 3.93
N CYS A 10 -0.58 -1.61 2.67
CA CYS A 10 -1.29 -2.23 1.55
C CYS A 10 -1.21 -3.75 1.60
N ALA A 11 -0.04 -4.33 1.91
CA ALA A 11 0.13 -5.77 2.05
C ALA A 11 -0.76 -6.35 3.17
N LYS A 12 -0.86 -5.68 4.32
CA LYS A 12 -1.78 -6.07 5.40
C LYS A 12 -3.25 -6.00 4.95
N GLN A 13 -3.62 -4.93 4.25
CA GLN A 13 -4.99 -4.73 3.77
C GLN A 13 -5.40 -5.81 2.76
N VAL A 14 -4.62 -6.02 1.70
CA VAL A 14 -5.00 -7.00 0.67
C VAL A 14 -4.92 -8.45 1.16
N SER A 15 -4.14 -8.71 2.22
CA SER A 15 -4.05 -10.05 2.83
C SER A 15 -5.04 -10.31 3.98
N GLY A 16 -5.93 -9.36 4.29
CA GLY A 16 -6.90 -9.51 5.39
C GLY A 16 -6.28 -9.45 6.79
N LYS A 17 -5.09 -8.86 6.93
CA LYS A 17 -4.29 -8.81 8.16
C LYS A 17 -4.17 -7.40 8.76
N ALA A 18 -5.07 -6.48 8.38
CA ALA A 18 -5.08 -5.12 8.91
C ALA A 18 -5.82 -4.99 10.25
N GLY A 19 -6.45 -6.05 10.78
CA GLY A 19 -7.13 -6.00 12.08
C GLY A 19 -8.26 -4.97 12.10
N ASP A 20 -8.28 -4.09 13.11
CA ASP A 20 -9.39 -3.16 13.36
C ASP A 20 -9.62 -2.13 12.23
N TYR A 21 -8.62 -1.89 11.37
CA TYR A 21 -8.70 -0.93 10.26
C TYR A 21 -8.80 -1.60 8.88
N GLN A 22 -9.24 -2.86 8.85
CA GLN A 22 -9.40 -3.65 7.64
C GLN A 22 -10.44 -3.05 6.69
N ILE A 23 -10.03 -2.83 5.44
CA ILE A 23 -10.93 -2.51 4.33
C ILE A 23 -11.56 -3.81 3.85
N LYS A 24 -12.90 -3.87 3.86
CA LYS A 24 -13.66 -5.06 3.43
C LYS A 24 -13.46 -5.30 1.93
N GLY A 25 -13.05 -6.52 1.57
CA GLY A 25 -12.88 -6.92 0.17
C GLY A 25 -11.71 -6.25 -0.55
N ALA A 26 -10.69 -5.79 0.18
CA ALA A 26 -9.49 -5.24 -0.44
C ALA A 26 -8.71 -6.35 -1.17
N GLU A 27 -8.63 -6.28 -2.49
CA GLU A 27 -7.89 -7.24 -3.33
C GLU A 27 -6.68 -6.61 -4.01
N ASN A 28 -6.78 -5.32 -4.35
CA ASN A 28 -5.72 -4.52 -4.97
C ASN A 28 -5.69 -3.11 -4.38
N LEU A 29 -4.51 -2.61 -4.04
CA LEU A 29 -4.28 -1.26 -3.52
C LEU A 29 -3.07 -0.62 -4.18
N ILE A 30 -3.07 0.71 -4.23
CA ILE A 30 -1.97 1.50 -4.74
C ILE A 30 -1.38 2.39 -3.65
N THR A 31 -0.06 2.45 -3.59
CA THR A 31 0.66 3.49 -2.84
C THR A 31 1.25 4.49 -3.82
N PHE A 32 1.17 5.77 -3.49
CA PHE A 32 1.94 6.82 -4.16
C PHE A 32 2.88 7.45 -3.13
N ASN A 33 4.17 7.19 -3.28
CA ASN A 33 5.21 7.80 -2.45
C ASN A 33 5.92 8.90 -3.25
N MET A 34 6.07 10.06 -2.61
CA MET A 34 6.65 11.25 -3.21
C MET A 34 7.74 11.80 -2.29
N GLY A 35 8.87 12.21 -2.88
CA GLY A 35 10.03 12.76 -2.21
C GLY A 35 10.49 14.08 -2.85
N GLY A 36 11.12 14.93 -2.04
CA GLY A 36 11.47 16.30 -2.43
C GLY A 36 10.23 17.15 -2.71
N SER A 37 10.34 18.15 -3.58
CA SER A 37 9.20 18.94 -4.09
C SER A 37 8.75 18.40 -5.44
N THR A 38 8.35 17.12 -5.47
CA THR A 38 7.94 16.31 -6.64
C THR A 38 9.09 15.85 -7.54
N THR A 39 10.32 15.88 -7.02
CA THR A 39 11.51 15.50 -7.78
C THR A 39 11.66 13.98 -7.92
N THR A 40 11.00 13.20 -7.06
CA THR A 40 11.03 11.72 -7.15
C THR A 40 9.69 11.15 -6.70
N CYS A 41 9.18 10.20 -7.48
CA CYS A 41 7.92 9.52 -7.22
C CYS A 41 8.11 8.01 -7.40
N ALA A 42 7.47 7.23 -6.55
CA ALA A 42 7.39 5.78 -6.66
C ALA A 42 5.95 5.35 -6.39
N SER A 43 5.37 4.61 -7.33
CA SER A 43 4.04 4.02 -7.20
C SER A 43 4.15 2.51 -7.19
N LEU A 44 3.44 1.86 -6.27
CA LEU A 44 3.37 0.39 -6.19
C LEU A 44 1.91 -0.03 -6.21
N VAL A 45 1.60 -1.02 -7.02
CA VAL A 45 0.34 -1.77 -6.96
C VAL A 45 0.62 -3.05 -6.18
N VAL A 46 -0.15 -3.29 -5.13
CA VAL A 46 -0.05 -4.46 -4.27
C VAL A 46 -1.37 -5.21 -4.34
N GLY A 47 -1.31 -6.51 -4.63
CA GLY A 47 -2.48 -7.38 -4.71
C GLY A 47 -2.13 -8.81 -4.36
N VAL A 48 -3.16 -9.65 -4.22
CA VAL A 48 -3.01 -11.08 -3.86
C VAL A 48 -2.77 -12.01 -5.04
N GLY A 49 -2.66 -11.47 -6.27
CA GLY A 49 -2.25 -12.22 -7.46
C GLY A 49 -3.23 -13.32 -7.88
N GLN A 50 -4.49 -12.94 -8.12
CA GLN A 50 -5.47 -13.80 -8.80
C GLN A 50 -5.20 -13.87 -10.31
#